data_AF-A0A4S5E8X8-F1
#
_entry.id   AF-A0A4S5E8X8-F1
#
_cell.length_a   1.000
_cell.length_b   1.000
_cell.length_c   1.000
_cell.angle_alpha   90.00
_cell.angle_beta   90.00
_cell.angle_gamma   90.00
#
_symmetry.space_group_name_H-M   'P 1'
#
loop_
_entity.id
_entity.type
_entity.pdbx_description
1 polymer ?
#
loop_
_entity_poly.entity_id
_entity_poly.type
_entity_poly.pdbx_seq_one_letter_code
_entity_poly.pdbx_strand_id
1 'polypeptide(L)'
;MAVRSGNEHQASLRRSTLEAELRAEAERLRTRLQPVVDQHHLYLEDVDIKQAGSHRTVHVVVDLPEDATGSMGLDVISAISTDLSVVMDEDPENDDRPYSLEISSPGVSRPLTEPRHWRRNVGRMIEVKQVGGDVVLGRLENVTDAGVRLLPQLPVRKGTKPKQGEPLTLDFSRISKGVVQVEFAHAQDEQHDHHDDADGTDPENAGDGHRGQGDPHGH
;
A
#
# COMPACT_ATOMS: atom_id res chain seq x y z
N MET A 1 38.45 -41.20 -1.88
CA MET A 1 37.13 -40.95 -1.28
C MET A 1 36.48 -39.76 -1.99
N ALA A 2 35.57 -40.01 -2.93
CA ALA A 2 34.82 -38.97 -3.65
C ALA A 2 33.37 -39.47 -3.87
N VAL A 3 32.47 -39.19 -2.92
CA VAL A 3 31.03 -39.52 -3.00
C VAL A 3 30.13 -38.32 -2.73
N ARG A 4 30.68 -37.10 -2.64
CA ARG A 4 29.89 -35.90 -2.25
C ARG A 4 29.15 -35.23 -3.42
N SER A 5 29.58 -35.44 -4.66
CA SER A 5 29.07 -34.67 -5.82
C SER A 5 27.68 -35.13 -6.35
N GLY A 6 27.30 -36.40 -6.13
CA GLY A 6 26.03 -36.94 -6.62
C GLY A 6 24.79 -36.51 -5.82
N ASN A 7 24.95 -36.25 -4.51
CA ASN A 7 23.84 -35.91 -3.62
C ASN A 7 23.38 -34.44 -3.81
N GLU A 8 24.30 -33.55 -4.17
CA GLU A 8 24.04 -32.12 -4.38
C GLU A 8 23.25 -31.87 -5.67
N HIS A 9 23.58 -32.58 -6.76
CA HIS A 9 22.83 -32.51 -8.01
C HIS A 9 21.38 -32.97 -7.83
N GLN A 10 21.15 -34.07 -7.11
CA GLN A 10 19.79 -34.59 -6.90
C GLN A 10 18.96 -33.69 -5.98
N ALA A 11 19.58 -33.08 -4.96
CA ALA A 11 18.93 -32.10 -4.09
C ALA A 11 18.56 -30.81 -4.83
N SER A 12 19.41 -30.33 -5.74
CA SER A 12 19.12 -29.16 -6.58
C SER A 12 17.94 -29.42 -7.51
N LEU A 13 17.86 -30.60 -8.14
CA LEU A 13 16.74 -30.97 -9.01
C LEU A 13 15.41 -31.05 -8.24
N ARG A 14 15.40 -31.67 -7.05
CA ARG A 14 14.20 -31.69 -6.19
C ARG A 14 13.75 -30.29 -5.77
N ARG A 15 14.70 -29.40 -5.49
CA ARG A 15 14.36 -28.01 -5.16
C ARG A 15 13.75 -27.29 -6.37
N SER A 16 14.35 -27.43 -7.54
CA SER A 16 13.84 -26.77 -8.76
C SER A 16 12.46 -27.28 -9.19
N THR A 17 12.19 -28.58 -9.01
CA THR A 17 10.87 -29.18 -9.30
C THR A 17 9.84 -28.69 -8.31
N LEU A 18 10.15 -28.69 -7.01
CA LEU A 18 9.29 -28.11 -5.98
C LEU A 18 9.00 -26.62 -6.25
N GLU A 19 10.01 -25.81 -6.59
CA GLU A 19 9.81 -24.39 -6.93
C GLU A 19 8.88 -24.20 -8.14
N ALA A 20 8.98 -25.08 -9.14
CA ALA A 20 8.10 -25.04 -10.31
C ALA A 20 6.65 -25.45 -9.95
N GLU A 21 6.48 -26.47 -9.13
CA GLU A 21 5.17 -26.89 -8.60
C GLU A 21 4.52 -25.76 -7.78
N LEU A 22 5.28 -25.12 -6.88
CA LEU A 22 4.78 -23.99 -6.08
C LEU A 22 4.41 -22.78 -6.93
N ARG A 23 5.15 -22.49 -8.02
CA ARG A 23 4.77 -21.43 -8.97
C ARG A 23 3.51 -21.76 -9.74
N ALA A 24 3.36 -22.99 -10.23
CA ALA A 24 2.17 -23.41 -10.96
C ALA A 24 0.91 -23.35 -10.06
N GLU A 25 1.06 -23.79 -8.82
CA GLU A 25 0.07 -23.66 -7.76
C GLU A 25 -0.31 -22.19 -7.51
N ALA A 26 0.68 -21.30 -7.39
CA ALA A 26 0.44 -19.87 -7.16
C ALA A 26 -0.34 -19.21 -8.30
N GLU A 27 -0.04 -19.54 -9.56
CA GLU A 27 -0.79 -19.05 -10.73
C GLU A 27 -2.24 -19.57 -10.75
N ARG A 28 -2.46 -20.82 -10.34
CA ARG A 28 -3.82 -21.35 -10.18
C ARG A 28 -4.57 -20.60 -9.10
N LEU A 29 -3.97 -20.43 -7.91
CA LEU A 29 -4.57 -19.68 -6.82
C LEU A 29 -4.84 -18.23 -7.23
N ARG A 30 -3.93 -17.58 -7.97
CA ARG A 30 -4.16 -16.23 -8.51
C ARG A 30 -5.47 -16.15 -9.30
N THR A 31 -5.70 -17.11 -10.20
CA THR A 31 -6.94 -17.17 -11.01
C THR A 31 -8.17 -17.36 -10.13
N ARG A 32 -8.06 -18.19 -9.08
CA ARG A 32 -9.17 -18.49 -8.16
C ARG A 32 -9.48 -17.33 -7.22
N LEU A 33 -8.47 -16.62 -6.74
CA LEU A 33 -8.61 -15.53 -5.77
C LEU A 33 -9.00 -14.20 -6.43
N GLN A 34 -8.67 -14.01 -7.71
CA GLN A 34 -8.98 -12.78 -8.46
C GLN A 34 -10.43 -12.30 -8.30
N PRO A 35 -11.48 -13.13 -8.46
CA PRO A 35 -12.86 -12.67 -8.35
C PRO A 35 -13.21 -12.14 -6.95
N VAL A 36 -12.63 -12.73 -5.89
CA VAL A 36 -12.84 -12.26 -4.51
C VAL A 36 -12.18 -10.90 -4.33
N VAL A 37 -10.95 -10.74 -4.82
CA VAL A 37 -10.23 -9.47 -4.73
C VAL A 37 -10.98 -8.36 -5.48
N ASP A 38 -11.54 -8.68 -6.65
CA ASP A 38 -12.33 -7.75 -7.45
C ASP A 38 -13.63 -7.32 -6.75
N GLN A 39 -14.28 -8.22 -5.98
CA GLN A 39 -15.48 -7.90 -5.18
C GLN A 39 -15.19 -6.85 -4.09
N HIS A 40 -13.97 -6.83 -3.56
CA HIS A 40 -13.51 -5.82 -2.60
C HIS A 40 -13.01 -4.54 -3.29
N HIS A 41 -13.15 -4.42 -4.61
CA HIS A 41 -12.64 -3.31 -5.43
C HIS A 41 -11.12 -3.11 -5.27
N LEU A 42 -10.38 -4.21 -5.11
CA LEU A 42 -8.93 -4.22 -5.01
C LEU A 42 -8.31 -4.83 -6.27
N TYR A 43 -7.01 -4.62 -6.44
CA TYR A 43 -6.20 -5.26 -7.46
C TYR A 43 -5.38 -6.39 -6.85
N LEU A 44 -5.44 -7.58 -7.46
CA LEU A 44 -4.57 -8.68 -7.11
C LEU A 44 -3.22 -8.49 -7.82
N GLU A 45 -2.20 -8.16 -7.03
CA GLU A 45 -0.87 -7.84 -7.55
C GLU A 45 -0.04 -9.11 -7.75
N ASP A 46 0.00 -9.94 -6.72
CA ASP A 46 0.86 -11.10 -6.68
C ASP A 46 0.28 -12.16 -5.75
N VAL A 47 0.61 -13.42 -6.05
CA VAL A 47 0.36 -14.56 -5.17
C VAL A 47 1.65 -15.39 -5.20
N ASP A 48 2.25 -15.59 -4.04
CA ASP A 48 3.46 -16.40 -3.87
C ASP A 48 3.25 -17.45 -2.79
N ILE A 49 3.92 -18.60 -2.93
CA ILE A 49 3.83 -19.67 -1.96
C ILE A 49 5.23 -19.98 -1.47
N LYS A 50 5.46 -19.70 -0.19
CA LYS A 50 6.71 -20.00 0.50
C LYS A 50 6.55 -21.27 1.30
N GLN A 51 7.50 -22.18 1.16
CA GLN A 51 7.57 -23.40 1.95
C GLN A 51 8.85 -23.44 2.77
N ALA A 52 8.71 -23.53 4.08
CA ALA A 52 9.80 -23.66 5.04
C ALA A 52 9.59 -24.94 5.87
N GLY A 53 10.23 -26.02 5.46
CA GLY A 53 10.02 -27.34 6.05
C GLY A 53 8.58 -27.80 5.87
N SER A 54 7.86 -28.04 6.97
CA SER A 54 6.44 -28.40 6.97
C SER A 54 5.49 -27.22 6.90
N HIS A 55 5.97 -25.99 7.13
CA HIS A 55 5.13 -24.80 7.14
C HIS A 55 5.03 -24.21 5.73
N ARG A 56 3.80 -23.90 5.32
CA ARG A 56 3.48 -23.25 4.05
C ARG A 56 2.84 -21.90 4.33
N THR A 57 3.28 -20.88 3.62
CA THR A 57 2.68 -19.54 3.64
C THR A 57 2.20 -19.21 2.23
N VAL A 58 0.93 -18.86 2.10
CA VAL A 58 0.36 -18.27 0.88
C VAL A 58 0.36 -16.76 1.10
N HIS A 59 1.22 -16.06 0.37
CA HIS A 59 1.37 -14.62 0.45
C HIS A 59 0.61 -13.97 -0.70
N VAL A 60 -0.44 -13.22 -0.38
CA VAL A 60 -1.30 -12.52 -1.33
C VAL A 60 -1.02 -11.01 -1.22
N VAL A 61 -0.62 -10.41 -2.33
CA VAL A 61 -0.38 -8.96 -2.41
C VAL A 61 -1.57 -8.31 -3.10
N VAL A 62 -2.21 -7.37 -2.40
CA VAL A 62 -3.40 -6.65 -2.89
C VAL A 62 -3.19 -5.15 -2.86
N ASP A 63 -3.73 -4.45 -3.83
CA ASP A 63 -3.57 -3.01 -3.97
C ASP A 63 -4.90 -2.30 -4.14
N LEU A 64 -5.00 -1.05 -3.67
CA LEU A 64 -6.14 -0.18 -3.95
C LEU A 64 -6.21 0.18 -5.45
N PRO A 65 -7.33 0.69 -5.95
CA PRO A 65 -7.40 1.19 -7.31
C PRO A 65 -6.62 2.49 -7.53
N GLU A 66 -6.38 2.86 -8.78
CA GLU A 66 -5.51 3.99 -9.16
C GLU A 66 -6.05 5.37 -8.75
N ASP A 67 -7.35 5.47 -8.48
CA ASP A 67 -8.07 6.64 -8.01
C ASP A 67 -8.10 6.75 -6.47
N ALA A 68 -7.76 5.67 -5.76
CA ALA A 68 -7.70 5.66 -4.30
C ALA A 68 -6.33 6.16 -3.80
N THR A 69 -6.37 7.05 -2.81
CA THR A 69 -5.17 7.58 -2.15
C THR A 69 -4.97 6.96 -0.77
N GLY A 70 -3.70 6.84 -0.37
CA GLY A 70 -3.34 6.39 0.97
C GLY A 70 -3.15 4.87 1.11
N SER A 71 -3.28 4.41 2.35
CA SER A 71 -3.07 3.02 2.75
C SER A 71 -4.40 2.27 2.82
N MET A 72 -4.35 0.96 2.59
CA MET A 72 -5.50 0.09 2.79
C MET A 72 -5.89 0.05 4.28
N GLY A 73 -7.17 0.31 4.58
CA GLY A 73 -7.69 0.26 5.94
C GLY A 73 -7.71 -1.16 6.51
N LEU A 74 -7.54 -1.30 7.83
CA LEU A 74 -7.52 -2.61 8.50
C LEU A 74 -8.83 -3.39 8.31
N ASP A 75 -9.97 -2.70 8.27
CA ASP A 75 -11.27 -3.34 8.08
C ASP A 75 -11.38 -4.01 6.71
N VAL A 76 -10.86 -3.35 5.66
CA VAL A 76 -10.80 -3.91 4.31
C VAL A 76 -9.90 -5.15 4.29
N ILE A 77 -8.72 -5.07 4.92
CA ILE A 77 -7.79 -6.22 5.02
C ILE A 77 -8.44 -7.38 5.76
N SER A 78 -9.18 -7.12 6.84
CA SER A 78 -9.87 -8.15 7.63
C SER A 78 -10.99 -8.83 6.83
N ALA A 79 -11.80 -8.03 6.11
CA ALA A 79 -12.88 -8.53 5.28
C ALA A 79 -12.36 -9.42 4.15
N ILE A 80 -11.39 -8.94 3.36
CA ILE A 80 -10.80 -9.73 2.28
C ILE A 80 -10.08 -10.97 2.80
N SER A 81 -9.42 -10.90 3.96
CA SER A 81 -8.77 -12.06 4.58
C SER A 81 -9.76 -13.20 4.86
N THR A 82 -10.93 -12.85 5.39
CA THR A 82 -11.97 -13.84 5.70
C THR A 82 -12.49 -14.49 4.42
N ASP A 83 -12.79 -13.69 3.39
CA ASP A 83 -13.37 -14.21 2.14
C ASP A 83 -12.35 -15.03 1.33
N LEU A 84 -11.08 -14.61 1.31
CA LEU A 84 -10.02 -15.40 0.68
C LEU A 84 -9.80 -16.73 1.40
N SER A 85 -9.86 -16.74 2.74
CA SER A 85 -9.76 -17.99 3.51
C SER A 85 -10.88 -18.96 3.14
N VAL A 86 -12.13 -18.49 3.02
CA VAL A 86 -13.26 -19.34 2.60
C VAL A 86 -13.01 -19.93 1.22
N VAL A 87 -12.60 -19.11 0.24
CA VAL A 87 -12.37 -19.59 -1.13
C VAL A 87 -11.19 -20.56 -1.24
N MET A 88 -10.16 -20.38 -0.40
CA MET A 88 -9.04 -21.31 -0.25
C MET A 88 -9.48 -22.64 0.36
N ASP A 89 -10.30 -22.60 1.41
CA ASP A 89 -10.79 -23.80 2.10
C ASP A 89 -11.78 -24.60 1.25
N GLU A 90 -12.53 -23.93 0.36
CA GLU A 90 -13.42 -24.55 -0.62
C GLU A 90 -12.71 -24.98 -1.93
N ASP A 91 -11.38 -24.91 -2.01
CA ASP A 91 -10.64 -25.34 -3.19
C ASP A 91 -10.70 -26.88 -3.35
N PRO A 92 -11.35 -27.42 -4.40
CA PRO A 92 -11.40 -28.86 -4.62
C PRO A 92 -10.02 -29.46 -4.94
N GLU A 93 -9.06 -28.62 -5.34
CA GLU A 93 -7.66 -29.01 -5.55
C GLU A 93 -6.79 -28.80 -4.29
N ASN A 94 -7.39 -28.39 -3.17
CA ASN A 94 -6.70 -28.30 -1.89
C ASN A 94 -6.20 -29.69 -1.47
N ASP A 95 -4.96 -29.74 -0.99
CA ASP A 95 -4.31 -30.96 -0.53
C ASP A 95 -4.40 -31.16 0.99
N ASP A 96 -5.28 -30.40 1.64
CA ASP A 96 -5.54 -30.36 3.09
C ASP A 96 -4.31 -30.02 3.95
N ARG A 97 -3.21 -29.56 3.33
CA ARG A 97 -2.01 -29.19 4.09
C ARG A 97 -2.25 -27.86 4.82
N PRO A 98 -1.89 -27.77 6.12
CA PRO A 98 -1.97 -26.52 6.85
C PRO A 98 -1.16 -25.41 6.16
N TYR A 99 -1.74 -24.22 6.08
CA TYR A 99 -1.08 -23.04 5.53
C TYR A 99 -1.34 -21.82 6.42
N SER A 100 -0.51 -20.80 6.27
CA SER A 100 -0.77 -19.44 6.77
C SER A 100 -1.08 -18.53 5.59
N LEU A 101 -2.19 -17.81 5.66
CA LEU A 101 -2.55 -16.77 4.70
C LEU A 101 -1.97 -15.43 5.18
N GLU A 102 -1.09 -14.84 4.39
CA GLU A 102 -0.55 -13.50 4.63
C GLU A 102 -1.05 -12.56 3.55
N ILE A 103 -1.62 -11.42 3.95
CA ILE A 103 -2.13 -10.40 3.04
C ILE A 103 -1.38 -9.11 3.29
N SER A 104 -0.85 -8.51 2.23
CA SER A 104 -0.14 -7.25 2.32
C SER A 104 -0.42 -6.33 1.15
N SER A 105 -0.20 -5.03 1.34
CA SER A 105 -0.06 -4.10 0.22
C SER A 105 1.31 -4.26 -0.46
N PRO A 106 1.48 -3.78 -1.70
CA PRO A 106 2.78 -3.78 -2.37
C PRO A 106 3.81 -3.01 -1.58
N GLY A 107 4.99 -3.61 -1.41
CA GLY A 107 6.13 -2.94 -0.83
C GLY A 107 6.57 -1.74 -1.68
N VAL A 108 7.03 -0.68 -1.01
CA VAL A 108 7.58 0.55 -1.61
C VAL A 108 8.82 0.32 -2.48
N SER A 109 9.54 -0.78 -2.26
CA SER A 109 10.74 -1.15 -3.02
C SER A 109 10.44 -1.87 -4.34
N ARG A 110 9.17 -2.16 -4.65
CA ARG A 110 8.79 -2.85 -5.89
C ARG A 110 9.01 -1.92 -7.10
N PRO A 111 9.56 -2.44 -8.21
CA PRO A 111 9.63 -1.67 -9.44
C PRO A 111 8.23 -1.32 -9.97
N LEU A 112 8.06 -0.08 -10.40
CA LEU A 112 6.85 0.40 -11.07
C LEU A 112 6.88 -0.06 -12.53
N THR A 113 6.24 -1.20 -12.79
CA THR A 113 6.22 -1.85 -14.10
C THR A 113 5.04 -1.44 -14.99
N GLU A 114 3.85 -1.25 -14.41
CA GLU A 114 2.62 -0.97 -15.14
C GLU A 114 2.16 0.48 -14.96
N PRO A 115 1.50 1.12 -15.94
CA PRO A 115 1.02 2.50 -15.83
C PRO A 115 0.19 2.79 -14.57
N ARG A 116 -0.63 1.83 -14.12
CA ARG A 116 -1.42 1.94 -12.88
C ARG A 116 -0.55 2.11 -11.64
N HIS A 117 0.60 1.43 -11.59
CA HIS A 117 1.56 1.57 -10.48
C HIS A 117 2.08 3.01 -10.42
N TRP A 118 2.34 3.65 -11.56
CA TRP A 118 2.77 5.04 -11.59
C TRP A 118 1.64 5.95 -11.10
N ARG A 119 0.41 5.79 -11.60
CA ARG A 119 -0.73 6.63 -11.21
C ARG A 119 -0.98 6.60 -9.70
N ARG A 120 -0.94 5.41 -9.09
CA ARG A 120 -1.10 5.23 -7.65
C ARG A 120 -0.03 5.93 -6.80
N ASN A 121 1.16 6.18 -7.37
CA ASN A 121 2.28 6.80 -6.67
C ASN A 121 2.46 8.29 -7.04
N VAL A 122 1.48 8.92 -7.69
CA VAL A 122 1.47 10.38 -7.85
C VAL A 122 1.59 11.05 -6.48
N GLY A 123 2.41 12.09 -6.43
CA GLY A 123 2.78 12.80 -5.21
C GLY A 123 3.96 12.17 -4.47
N ARG A 124 4.41 10.95 -4.77
CA ARG A 124 5.53 10.29 -4.06
C ARG A 124 6.87 10.55 -4.73
N MET A 125 7.97 10.38 -3.98
CA MET A 125 9.32 10.41 -4.52
C MET A 125 9.62 9.11 -5.26
N ILE A 126 10.11 9.20 -6.49
CA ILE A 126 10.43 8.05 -7.33
C ILE A 126 11.86 8.20 -7.86
N GLU A 127 12.62 7.12 -7.73
CA GLU A 127 13.87 6.95 -8.44
C GLU A 127 13.59 6.29 -9.79
N VAL A 128 13.87 7.02 -10.87
CA VAL A 128 13.66 6.57 -12.25
C VAL A 128 14.99 6.39 -12.93
N LYS A 129 15.29 5.15 -13.33
CA LYS A 129 16.45 4.82 -14.16
C LYS A 129 16.06 4.91 -15.63
N GLN A 130 16.70 5.80 -16.37
CA GLN A 130 16.44 5.94 -17.81
C GLN A 130 17.16 4.86 -18.63
N VAL A 131 16.63 4.55 -19.82
CA VAL A 131 17.27 3.65 -20.78
C VAL A 131 18.55 4.30 -21.29
N GLY A 132 19.70 3.73 -20.95
CA GLY A 132 21.03 4.22 -21.39
C GLY A 132 21.44 5.57 -20.80
N GLY A 133 20.75 6.06 -19.77
CA GLY A 133 20.98 7.37 -19.16
C GLY A 133 21.16 7.32 -17.65
N ASP A 134 21.14 8.51 -17.06
CA ASP A 134 21.30 8.70 -15.62
C ASP A 134 20.04 8.34 -14.82
N VAL A 135 20.24 8.15 -13.52
CA VAL A 135 19.16 7.97 -12.55
C VAL A 135 18.62 9.35 -12.14
N VAL A 136 17.31 9.52 -12.24
CA VAL A 136 16.60 10.73 -11.82
C VAL A 136 15.81 10.42 -10.57
N LEU A 137 16.09 11.16 -9.50
CA LEU A 137 15.25 11.17 -8.31
C LEU A 137 14.30 12.37 -8.40
N GLY A 138 13.00 12.15 -8.34
CA GLY A 138 12.03 13.24 -8.43
C GLY A 138 10.64 12.87 -7.90
N ARG A 139 9.88 13.89 -7.51
CA ARG A 139 8.47 13.70 -7.11
C ARG A 139 7.63 13.49 -8.35
N LEU A 140 6.80 12.46 -8.36
CA LEU A 140 5.86 12.23 -9.43
C LEU A 140 4.70 13.22 -9.34
N GLU A 141 4.55 14.08 -10.33
CA GLU A 141 3.47 15.08 -10.34
C GLU A 141 2.24 14.58 -11.11
N ASN A 142 2.46 13.88 -12.21
CA ASN A 142 1.37 13.39 -13.05
C ASN A 142 1.82 12.20 -13.91
N VAL A 143 0.86 11.39 -14.31
CA VAL A 143 1.03 10.26 -15.24
C VAL A 143 0.02 10.40 -16.37
N THR A 144 0.52 10.32 -17.59
CA THR A 144 -0.27 10.31 -18.83
C THR A 144 -0.14 8.94 -19.49
N ASP A 145 -0.88 8.71 -20.57
CA ASP A 145 -0.78 7.44 -21.29
C ASP A 145 0.58 7.25 -22.00
N ALA A 146 1.28 8.35 -22.29
CA ALA A 146 2.59 8.32 -22.95
C ALA A 146 3.76 8.17 -21.96
N GLY A 147 3.58 8.60 -20.71
CA GLY A 147 4.67 8.64 -19.73
C GLY A 147 4.35 9.46 -18.48
N VAL A 148 5.40 9.85 -17.77
CA VAL A 148 5.33 10.46 -16.44
C VAL A 148 5.96 11.84 -16.40
N ARG A 149 5.41 12.72 -15.58
CA ARG A 149 5.97 14.04 -15.28
C ARG A 149 6.55 14.03 -13.87
N LEU A 150 7.86 14.19 -13.77
CA LEU A 150 8.61 14.24 -12.52
C LEU A 150 9.06 15.67 -12.24
N LEU A 151 9.12 16.01 -10.96
CA LEU A 151 9.84 17.18 -10.46
C LEU A 151 11.16 16.70 -9.83
N PRO A 152 12.29 16.77 -10.55
CA PRO A 152 13.57 16.26 -10.05
C PRO A 152 14.01 16.98 -8.77
N GLN A 153 14.57 16.25 -7.83
CA GLN A 153 15.28 16.83 -6.69
C GLN A 153 16.79 16.74 -6.95
N LEU A 154 17.41 17.91 -7.14
CA LEU A 154 18.85 17.98 -7.32
C LEU A 154 19.54 17.86 -5.95
N PRO A 155 20.51 16.94 -5.79
CA PRO A 155 21.28 16.84 -4.56
C PRO A 155 22.12 18.11 -4.40
N VAL A 156 21.80 18.90 -3.38
CA VAL A 156 22.62 20.03 -2.96
C VAL A 156 23.66 19.57 -1.95
N ARG A 157 24.74 20.35 -1.77
CA ARG A 157 25.78 20.06 -0.78
C ARG A 157 25.16 19.79 0.60
N LYS A 158 25.73 18.81 1.30
CA LYS A 158 25.30 18.34 2.64
C LYS A 158 25.08 19.54 3.57
N GLY A 159 23.83 19.76 3.98
CA GLY A 159 23.42 20.88 4.86
C GLY A 159 22.55 21.97 4.21
N THR A 160 22.21 21.88 2.91
CA THR A 160 21.29 22.81 2.23
C THR A 160 19.99 22.10 1.84
N LYS A 161 18.86 22.83 1.76
CA LYS A 161 17.56 22.27 1.33
C LYS A 161 17.65 21.78 -0.13
N PRO A 162 17.15 20.57 -0.46
CA PRO A 162 17.08 20.07 -1.84
C PRO A 162 16.48 21.12 -2.77
N LYS A 163 17.16 21.43 -3.87
CA LYS A 163 16.63 22.35 -4.87
C LYS A 163 15.79 21.56 -5.85
N GLN A 164 14.54 21.96 -6.03
CA GLN A 164 13.69 21.43 -7.08
C GLN A 164 14.26 21.86 -8.44
N GLY A 165 14.44 20.88 -9.34
CA GLY A 165 14.82 21.11 -10.72
C GLY A 165 13.62 21.51 -11.58
N GLU A 166 13.85 21.65 -12.88
CA GLU A 166 12.77 21.89 -13.85
C GLU A 166 11.93 20.61 -14.05
N PRO A 167 10.61 20.73 -14.21
CA PRO A 167 9.75 19.57 -14.50
C PRO A 167 10.23 18.78 -15.72
N LEU A 168 10.47 17.49 -15.51
CA LEU A 168 10.97 16.57 -16.53
C LEU A 168 9.86 15.61 -16.94
N THR A 169 9.55 15.56 -18.23
CA THR A 169 8.60 14.58 -18.79
C THR A 169 9.39 13.42 -19.40
N LEU A 170 9.09 12.20 -18.98
CA LEU A 170 9.71 10.96 -19.45
C LEU A 170 8.66 9.99 -19.99
N ASP A 171 8.81 9.60 -21.25
CA ASP A 171 7.99 8.55 -21.85
C ASP A 171 8.30 7.19 -21.24
N PHE A 172 7.31 6.29 -21.17
CA PHE A 172 7.54 4.93 -20.66
C PHE A 172 8.63 4.18 -21.42
N SER A 173 8.79 4.45 -22.72
CA SER A 173 9.85 3.88 -23.56
C SER A 173 11.27 4.28 -23.14
N ARG A 174 11.41 5.39 -22.41
CA ARG A 174 12.69 5.90 -21.89
C ARG A 174 12.96 5.44 -20.46
N ILE A 175 12.02 4.74 -19.83
CA ILE A 175 12.14 4.29 -18.45
C ILE A 175 12.53 2.82 -18.44
N SER A 176 13.68 2.52 -17.86
CA SER A 176 14.13 1.14 -17.65
C SER A 176 13.62 0.56 -16.32
N LYS A 177 13.49 1.40 -15.29
CA LYS A 177 13.03 1.02 -13.95
C LYS A 177 12.55 2.25 -13.19
N GLY A 178 11.42 2.15 -12.49
CA GLY A 178 11.00 3.12 -11.48
C GLY A 178 10.91 2.44 -10.13
N VAL A 179 11.37 3.06 -9.04
CA VAL A 179 11.23 2.54 -7.67
C VAL A 179 10.78 3.67 -6.77
N VAL A 180 9.79 3.41 -5.91
CA VAL A 180 9.30 4.42 -4.97
C VAL A 180 10.31 4.57 -3.82
N GLN A 181 10.67 5.81 -3.52
CA GLN A 181 11.55 6.12 -2.40
C GLN A 181 10.73 6.50 -1.18
N VAL A 182 11.10 5.92 -0.03
CA VAL A 182 10.48 6.25 1.25
C VAL A 182 11.04 7.58 1.71
N GLU A 183 10.23 8.63 1.58
CA GLU A 183 10.48 9.86 2.29
C GLU A 183 10.00 9.68 3.73
N PHE A 184 10.94 9.62 4.68
CA PHE A 184 10.61 9.83 6.09
C PHE A 184 10.33 11.33 6.28
N ALA A 185 9.18 11.79 5.79
CA ALA A 185 8.63 13.03 6.27
C ALA A 185 8.13 12.77 7.70
N HIS A 186 8.65 13.51 8.69
CA HIS A 186 7.91 13.67 9.93
C HIS A 186 6.51 14.12 9.54
N ALA A 187 5.50 13.35 9.93
CA ALA A 187 4.13 13.79 9.90
C ALA A 187 4.09 15.13 10.65
N GLN A 188 3.91 16.23 9.92
CA GLN A 188 3.40 17.43 10.53
C GLN A 188 1.89 17.29 10.43
N ASP A 189 1.33 16.90 11.58
CA ASP A 189 -0.05 17.05 12.02
C ASP A 189 -0.93 17.85 11.06
N GLU A 190 -1.78 17.18 10.30
CA GLU A 190 -3.03 17.82 9.87
C GLU A 190 -3.96 17.83 11.08
N GLN A 191 -3.86 18.96 11.76
CA GLN A 191 -4.80 19.51 12.74
C GLN A 191 -6.23 19.34 12.23
N HIS A 192 -6.93 18.32 12.70
CA HIS A 192 -8.37 18.45 12.89
C HIS A 192 -8.57 19.34 14.11
N ASP A 193 -8.59 20.64 13.85
CA ASP A 193 -9.05 21.66 14.78
C ASP A 193 -10.57 21.45 14.93
N HIS A 194 -10.96 20.57 15.85
CA HIS A 194 -12.33 20.50 16.34
C HIS A 194 -12.51 21.73 17.22
N HIS A 195 -12.96 22.83 16.61
CA HIS A 195 -13.52 23.96 17.34
C HIS A 195 -14.78 23.45 18.06
N ASP A 196 -14.60 23.03 19.30
CA ASP A 196 -15.69 22.90 20.26
C ASP A 196 -15.87 24.29 20.89
N ASP A 197 -16.56 25.17 20.16
CA ASP A 197 -17.02 26.46 20.70
C ASP A 197 -18.14 26.20 21.70
N ALA A 198 -17.74 25.89 22.93
CA ALA A 198 -18.55 26.19 24.10
C ALA A 198 -18.34 27.67 24.45
N ASP A 199 -19.20 28.56 23.95
CA ASP A 199 -19.48 29.79 24.67
C ASP A 199 -20.98 30.07 24.71
N GLY A 200 -21.48 30.10 25.93
CA GLY A 200 -22.85 30.45 26.24
C GLY A 200 -23.04 31.95 26.09
N THR A 201 -24.03 32.36 25.31
CA THR A 201 -24.65 33.67 25.49
C THR A 201 -26.16 33.53 25.35
N ASP A 202 -26.80 33.89 26.46
CA ASP A 202 -28.22 33.99 26.74
C ASP A 202 -28.90 35.03 25.83
N PRO A 203 -30.11 34.77 25.32
CA PRO A 203 -31.03 35.84 24.98
C PRO A 203 -32.28 35.79 25.88
N GLU A 204 -32.31 36.76 26.79
CA GLU A 204 -33.48 37.29 27.46
C GLU A 204 -34.65 37.52 26.48
N ASN A 205 -35.83 36.93 26.74
CA ASN A 205 -37.11 37.60 26.45
C ASN A 205 -38.32 37.01 27.19
N ALA A 206 -39.03 37.91 27.90
CA ALA A 206 -40.43 37.88 28.36
C ALA A 206 -40.87 36.69 29.25
N GLY A 207 -41.37 36.87 30.48
CA GLY A 207 -42.16 37.97 31.04
C GLY A 207 -43.47 37.37 31.57
N ASP A 208 -43.70 37.47 32.88
CA ASP A 208 -44.97 37.49 33.66
C ASP A 208 -44.63 36.95 35.07
N GLY A 209 -44.56 37.75 36.13
CA GLY A 209 -45.72 38.33 36.81
C GLY A 209 -45.94 37.62 38.15
N HIS A 210 -45.79 38.37 39.26
CA HIS A 210 -46.63 38.33 40.48
C HIS A 210 -45.92 38.20 41.86
N ARG A 211 -45.99 39.33 42.61
CA ARG A 211 -46.13 39.53 44.09
C ARG A 211 -45.06 38.90 45.01
N GLY A 212 -44.47 39.60 45.98
CA GLY A 212 -44.80 40.83 46.72
C GLY A 212 -44.49 40.61 48.21
N GLN A 213 -44.15 41.69 48.93
CA GLN A 213 -43.82 41.81 50.38
C GLN A 213 -42.38 41.41 50.75
N GLY A 214 -41.57 42.19 51.45
CA GLY A 214 -41.81 43.41 52.23
C GLY A 214 -40.82 43.38 53.40
N ASP A 215 -39.95 44.39 53.50
CA ASP A 215 -39.16 44.69 54.70
C ASP A 215 -40.09 44.89 55.91
N PRO A 216 -39.69 44.52 57.14
CA PRO A 216 -39.02 45.54 57.99
C PRO A 216 -38.05 45.04 59.10
N HIS A 217 -37.08 45.92 59.40
CA HIS A 217 -36.54 46.34 60.72
C HIS A 217 -36.01 45.36 61.81
N GLY A 218 -34.90 45.80 62.43
CA GLY A 218 -34.47 45.53 63.83
C GLY A 218 -33.14 44.76 63.89
N HIS A 219 -32.10 45.15 64.64
CA HIS A 219 -31.96 45.99 65.83
C HIS A 219 -30.51 46.53 65.88
#